data_AF-A0A3B6PLG2-F1
#
_entry.id   AF-A0A3B6PLG2-F1
#
_cell.length_a   1.000
_cell.length_b   1.000
_cell.length_c   1.000
_cell.angle_alpha   90.00
_cell.angle_beta   90.00
_cell.angle_gamma   90.00
#
_symmetry.space_group_name_H-M   'P 1'
#
loop_
_entity.id
_entity.type
_entity.pdbx_description
1 polymer ?
#
loop_
_entity_poly.entity_id
_entity_poly.type
_entity_poly.pdbx_seq_one_letter_code
_entity_poly.pdbx_strand_id
1 'polypeptide(L)'
;MAASAAADDIAELAITSLPLDTWFRPFHLRQYGGFWLLEEFLMAAPAIHSVFKLRPSDVLLASFPKCGTTWLKALAFATRNRAEHPPRDPDHPLRRGNPHDVVKYLEVAFGQPMGDSGAGDVFAALPSPRVLATHLPCSLLPRRMTAEESDCRIVYICRDPKDALVSSWFFAKKGAAAIALTLARADKDMDMQQQPPPPYTFEEAFELFCDGICVSGPQWRHVLGYWEMSRKRPEKVLFLRYEEMLRDP
;
A
#
# COMPACT_ATOMS: atom_id res chain seq x y z
N MET A 1 -13.22 2.92 -20.71
CA MET A 1 -13.31 1.48 -21.08
C MET A 1 -11.99 0.69 -20.95
N ALA A 2 -10.89 1.24 -20.41
CA ALA A 2 -9.61 0.53 -20.31
C ALA A 2 -9.32 -0.16 -18.94
N ALA A 3 -10.17 0.01 -17.93
CA ALA A 3 -9.90 -0.48 -16.56
C ALA A 3 -10.16 -1.99 -16.35
N SER A 4 -10.89 -2.64 -17.27
CA SER A 4 -11.32 -4.04 -17.12
C SER A 4 -10.19 -5.04 -17.42
N ALA A 5 -9.28 -4.74 -18.34
CA ALA A 5 -8.30 -5.72 -18.84
C ALA A 5 -7.12 -5.98 -17.87
N ALA A 6 -6.77 -5.01 -17.01
CA ALA A 6 -5.55 -5.10 -16.21
C ALA A 6 -5.61 -6.06 -15.00
N ALA A 7 -6.81 -6.46 -14.55
CA ALA A 7 -6.93 -7.38 -13.41
C ALA A 7 -6.83 -8.86 -13.83
N ASP A 8 -7.18 -9.19 -15.09
CA ASP A 8 -7.25 -10.59 -15.55
C ASP A 8 -5.89 -11.15 -15.98
N ASP A 9 -4.92 -10.29 -16.29
CA ASP A 9 -3.65 -10.66 -16.92
C ASP A 9 -2.44 -10.55 -15.96
N ILE A 10 -2.70 -10.36 -14.66
CA ILE A 10 -1.64 -10.13 -13.68
C ILE A 10 -0.88 -11.42 -13.33
N ALA A 11 -1.48 -12.58 -13.58
CA ALA A 11 -0.92 -13.90 -13.26
C ALA A 11 0.20 -14.34 -14.21
N GLU A 12 0.21 -13.84 -15.45
CA GLU A 12 1.22 -14.14 -16.48
C GLU A 12 2.18 -12.95 -16.71
N LEU A 13 2.14 -11.97 -15.81
CA LEU A 13 2.86 -10.71 -15.94
C LEU A 13 4.38 -10.94 -15.90
N ALA A 14 5.04 -10.78 -17.04
CA ALA A 14 6.49 -10.71 -17.12
C ALA A 14 6.98 -9.35 -16.55
N ILE A 15 7.09 -9.24 -15.23
CA ILE A 15 7.38 -7.99 -14.50
C ILE A 15 8.66 -7.32 -15.01
N THR A 16 9.68 -8.11 -15.35
CA THR A 16 10.96 -7.60 -15.87
C THR A 16 10.85 -6.92 -17.24
N SER A 17 9.77 -7.19 -18.00
CA SER A 17 9.49 -6.56 -19.28
C SER A 17 8.74 -5.23 -19.18
N LEU A 18 8.20 -4.90 -17.99
CA LEU A 18 7.45 -3.68 -17.78
C LEU A 18 8.36 -2.45 -17.78
N PRO A 19 7.88 -1.28 -18.25
CA PRO A 19 8.63 -0.03 -18.18
C PRO A 19 9.15 0.20 -16.76
N LEU A 20 10.47 0.36 -16.64
CA LEU A 20 11.17 0.57 -15.38
C LEU A 20 11.53 2.04 -15.23
N ASP A 21 11.22 2.57 -14.05
CA ASP A 21 11.70 3.85 -13.58
C ASP A 21 12.58 3.62 -12.35
N THR A 22 13.78 4.20 -12.40
CA THR A 22 14.79 4.10 -11.34
C THR A 22 15.04 5.43 -10.64
N TRP A 23 14.22 6.45 -10.90
CA TRP A 23 14.42 7.79 -10.35
C TRP A 23 14.13 7.82 -8.85
N PHE A 24 13.16 7.02 -8.39
CA PHE A 24 12.81 6.89 -6.97
C PHE A 24 13.77 5.98 -6.19
N ARG A 25 15.08 6.21 -6.30
CA ARG A 25 16.12 5.38 -5.65
C ARG A 25 15.90 5.29 -4.13
N PRO A 26 16.14 4.11 -3.53
CA PRO A 26 16.63 2.86 -4.13
C PRO A 26 15.50 1.95 -4.68
N PHE A 27 14.29 2.45 -4.81
CA PHE A 27 13.14 1.64 -5.19
C PHE A 27 13.01 1.53 -6.70
N HIS A 28 12.77 0.32 -7.20
CA HIS A 28 12.44 0.08 -8.60
C HIS A 28 10.94 0.20 -8.82
N LEU A 29 10.54 1.16 -9.66
CA LEU A 29 9.14 1.34 -10.03
C LEU A 29 8.89 0.74 -11.41
N ARG A 30 7.86 -0.08 -11.53
CA ARG A 30 7.41 -0.63 -12.81
C ARG A 30 6.03 -0.09 -13.13
N GLN A 31 5.81 0.24 -14.40
CA GLN A 31 4.51 0.70 -14.86
C GLN A 31 3.60 -0.48 -15.22
N TYR A 32 2.45 -0.58 -14.57
CA TYR A 32 1.41 -1.57 -14.88
C TYR A 32 0.01 -1.00 -14.71
N GLY A 33 -0.91 -1.28 -15.64
CA GLY A 33 -2.28 -0.77 -15.59
C GLY A 33 -2.40 0.76 -15.59
N GLY A 34 -1.35 1.48 -16.05
CA GLY A 34 -1.25 2.93 -15.98
C GLY A 34 -0.88 3.49 -14.61
N PHE A 35 -0.35 2.65 -13.71
CA PHE A 35 0.18 3.04 -12.41
C PHE A 35 1.65 2.64 -12.25
N TRP A 36 2.39 3.36 -11.42
CA TRP A 36 3.76 3.04 -11.05
C TRP A 36 3.78 2.32 -9.72
N LEU A 37 4.26 1.08 -9.69
CA LEU A 37 4.26 0.23 -8.49
C LEU A 37 5.68 -0.21 -8.17
N LEU A 38 5.95 -0.44 -6.88
CA LEU A 38 7.18 -1.10 -6.47
C LEU A 38 7.24 -2.48 -7.14
N GLU A 39 8.41 -2.83 -7.68
CA GLU A 39 8.63 -4.12 -8.33
C GLU A 39 8.23 -5.28 -7.39
N GLU A 40 8.56 -5.18 -6.11
CA GLU A 40 8.20 -6.16 -5.08
C GLU A 40 6.68 -6.29 -4.90
N PHE A 41 5.91 -5.21 -5.06
CA PHE A 41 4.45 -5.25 -4.97
C PHE A 41 3.84 -5.97 -6.17
N LEU A 42 4.43 -5.80 -7.36
CA LEU A 42 4.00 -6.53 -8.55
C LEU A 42 4.32 -8.02 -8.44
N MET A 43 5.48 -8.38 -7.88
CA MET A 43 5.83 -9.79 -7.65
C MET A 43 4.82 -10.49 -6.73
N ALA A 44 4.22 -9.76 -5.79
CA ALA A 44 3.17 -10.27 -4.91
C ALA A 44 1.79 -10.38 -5.58
N ALA A 45 1.56 -9.65 -6.66
CA ALA A 45 0.24 -9.48 -7.24
C ALA A 45 -0.39 -10.80 -7.77
N PRO A 46 0.33 -11.69 -8.48
CA PRO A 46 -0.19 -13.00 -8.85
C PRO A 46 -0.73 -13.82 -7.67
N ALA A 47 -0.02 -13.80 -6.54
CA ALA A 47 -0.43 -14.53 -5.33
C ALA A 47 -1.64 -13.89 -4.64
N ILE A 48 -1.71 -12.55 -4.61
CA ILE A 48 -2.91 -11.83 -4.14
C ILE A 48 -4.13 -12.22 -4.98
N HIS A 49 -3.97 -12.38 -6.30
CA HIS A 49 -5.09 -12.72 -7.17
C HIS A 49 -5.47 -14.19 -7.12
N SER A 50 -4.52 -15.12 -7.05
CA SER A 50 -4.80 -16.57 -7.11
C SER A 50 -4.93 -17.26 -5.74
N VAL A 51 -4.18 -16.81 -4.72
CA VAL A 51 -4.07 -17.50 -3.43
C VAL A 51 -4.92 -16.87 -2.32
N PHE A 52 -5.01 -15.54 -2.27
CA PHE A 52 -5.75 -14.84 -1.21
C PHE A 52 -7.23 -15.23 -1.18
N LYS A 53 -7.69 -15.84 -0.09
CA LYS A 53 -9.08 -16.26 0.05
C LYS A 53 -9.89 -15.16 0.73
N LEU A 54 -10.64 -14.40 -0.07
CA LEU A 54 -11.52 -13.35 0.44
C LEU A 54 -12.60 -13.93 1.34
N ARG A 55 -12.86 -13.29 2.49
CA ARG A 55 -14.00 -13.60 3.37
C ARG A 55 -15.02 -12.46 3.29
N PRO A 56 -16.34 -12.76 3.38
CA PRO A 56 -17.38 -11.72 3.39
C PRO A 56 -17.22 -10.67 4.49
N SER A 57 -16.55 -11.04 5.58
CA SER A 57 -16.34 -10.17 6.73
C SER A 57 -15.05 -9.35 6.67
N ASP A 58 -14.24 -9.48 5.62
CA ASP A 58 -12.98 -8.74 5.50
C ASP A 58 -13.21 -7.24 5.29
N VAL A 59 -12.35 -6.44 5.93
CA VAL A 59 -12.29 -4.99 5.79
C VAL A 59 -10.93 -4.61 5.22
N LEU A 60 -10.92 -3.97 4.05
CA LEU A 60 -9.72 -3.49 3.39
C LEU A 60 -9.54 -1.98 3.62
N LEU A 61 -8.44 -1.60 4.25
CA LEU A 61 -8.02 -0.22 4.42
C LEU A 61 -7.15 0.18 3.23
N ALA A 62 -7.69 0.96 2.32
CA ALA A 62 -6.99 1.39 1.12
C ALA A 62 -6.58 2.86 1.22
N SER A 63 -5.41 3.20 0.68
CA SER A 63 -5.03 4.60 0.52
C SER A 63 -3.95 4.71 -0.53
N PHE A 64 -3.85 5.86 -1.20
CA PHE A 64 -2.57 6.24 -1.79
C PHE A 64 -1.53 6.38 -0.67
N PRO A 65 -0.24 6.04 -0.89
CA PRO A 65 0.79 6.20 0.13
C PRO A 65 0.78 7.60 0.74
N LYS A 66 1.08 7.68 2.05
CA LYS A 66 1.23 8.95 2.79
C LYS A 66 -0.06 9.77 2.98
N CYS A 67 -1.22 9.17 2.73
CA CYS A 67 -2.53 9.79 2.94
C CYS A 67 -3.19 9.45 4.29
N GLY A 68 -2.41 9.06 5.32
CA GLY A 68 -2.95 8.79 6.67
C GLY A 68 -3.16 7.32 7.03
N THR A 69 -2.57 6.39 6.28
CA THR A 69 -2.75 4.94 6.47
C THR A 69 -2.39 4.46 7.88
N THR A 70 -1.32 4.97 8.48
CA THR A 70 -0.91 4.59 9.84
C THR A 70 -2.00 4.93 10.86
N TRP A 71 -2.61 6.11 10.72
CA TRP A 71 -3.71 6.53 11.58
C TRP A 71 -4.97 5.69 11.35
N LEU A 72 -5.32 5.46 10.08
CA LEU A 72 -6.45 4.61 9.72
C LEU A 72 -6.30 3.17 10.24
N LYS A 73 -5.09 2.59 10.14
CA LYS A 73 -4.77 1.26 10.70
C LYS A 73 -4.98 1.22 12.22
N ALA A 74 -4.48 2.24 12.93
CA ALA A 74 -4.63 2.33 14.38
C ALA A 74 -6.11 2.40 14.78
N LEU A 75 -6.89 3.28 14.14
CA LEU A 75 -8.32 3.45 14.40
C LEU A 75 -9.11 2.17 14.10
N ALA A 76 -8.87 1.55 12.95
CA ALA A 76 -9.56 0.33 12.56
C ALA A 76 -9.23 -0.85 13.49
N PHE A 77 -7.95 -1.02 13.86
CA PHE A 77 -7.53 -2.05 14.81
C PHE A 77 -8.17 -1.84 16.18
N ALA A 78 -8.08 -0.63 16.73
CA ALA A 78 -8.65 -0.31 18.04
C ALA A 78 -10.17 -0.51 18.04
N THR A 79 -10.87 -0.11 16.97
CA THR A 79 -12.32 -0.28 16.84
C THR A 79 -12.72 -1.76 16.78
N ARG A 80 -12.04 -2.54 15.93
CA ARG A 80 -12.31 -3.97 15.75
C ARG A 80 -12.03 -4.76 17.02
N ASN A 81 -10.96 -4.45 17.73
CA ASN A 81 -10.49 -5.24 18.85
C ASN A 81 -10.85 -4.65 20.22
N ARG A 82 -11.69 -3.61 20.29
CA ARG A 82 -12.04 -2.90 21.55
C ARG A 82 -12.54 -3.79 22.69
N ALA A 83 -13.12 -4.95 22.38
CA ALA A 83 -13.60 -5.91 23.38
C ALA A 83 -12.46 -6.75 23.98
N GLU A 84 -11.47 -7.12 23.15
CA GLU A 84 -10.30 -7.91 23.54
C GLU A 84 -9.17 -7.02 24.09
N HIS A 85 -9.02 -5.82 23.51
CA HIS A 85 -8.06 -4.79 23.89
C HIS A 85 -8.80 -3.47 24.15
N PRO A 86 -9.35 -3.28 25.35
CA PRO A 86 -10.00 -2.02 25.72
C PRO A 86 -9.04 -0.82 25.58
N PRO A 87 -9.51 0.40 25.23
CA PRO A 87 -8.62 1.56 25.03
C PRO A 87 -7.74 1.93 26.24
N ARG A 88 -8.20 1.60 27.44
CA ARG A 88 -7.49 1.86 28.71
C ARG A 88 -6.56 0.72 29.13
N ASP A 89 -6.51 -0.37 28.37
CA ASP A 89 -5.62 -1.49 28.64
C ASP A 89 -4.15 -1.01 28.56
N PRO A 90 -3.35 -1.18 29.63
CA PRO A 90 -1.93 -0.82 29.62
C PRO A 90 -1.12 -1.64 28.61
N ASP A 91 -1.58 -2.83 28.25
CA ASP A 91 -0.93 -3.74 27.31
C ASP A 91 -1.59 -3.73 25.92
N HIS A 92 -2.40 -2.70 25.64
CA HIS A 92 -2.99 -2.49 24.32
C HIS A 92 -1.89 -2.51 23.22
N PRO A 93 -2.01 -3.34 22.17
CA PRO A 93 -0.93 -3.55 21.19
C PRO A 93 -0.36 -2.27 20.56
N LEU A 94 -1.21 -1.28 20.30
CA LEU A 94 -0.82 0.03 19.75
C LEU A 94 -0.01 0.93 20.71
N ARG A 95 0.16 0.59 21.99
CA ARG A 95 1.00 1.35 22.92
C ARG A 95 2.49 1.03 22.76
N ARG A 96 2.82 -0.19 22.33
CA ARG A 96 4.20 -0.70 22.24
C ARG A 96 4.60 -1.12 20.82
N GLY A 97 3.63 -1.34 19.93
CA GLY A 97 3.86 -1.75 18.54
C GLY A 97 3.46 -0.68 17.53
N ASN A 98 3.93 -0.84 16.29
CA ASN A 98 3.53 0.03 15.19
C ASN A 98 2.17 -0.44 14.62
N PRO A 99 1.23 0.46 14.22
CA PRO A 99 0.01 0.05 13.54
C PRO A 99 0.21 -0.84 12.29
N HIS A 100 1.35 -0.69 11.61
CA HIS A 100 1.75 -1.54 10.48
C HIS A 100 2.07 -3.00 10.91
N ASP A 101 2.34 -3.25 12.19
CA ASP A 101 2.59 -4.59 12.74
C ASP A 101 1.30 -5.38 12.98
N VAL A 102 0.19 -4.68 13.27
CA VAL A 102 -1.09 -5.30 13.61
C VAL A 102 -2.09 -5.31 12.46
N VAL A 103 -1.95 -4.39 11.50
CA VAL A 103 -2.72 -4.41 10.24
C VAL A 103 -1.76 -4.54 9.07
N LYS A 104 -1.68 -5.74 8.49
CA LYS A 104 -0.73 -6.08 7.43
C LYS A 104 -1.19 -5.61 6.05
N TYR A 105 -0.23 -5.29 5.19
CA TYR A 105 -0.49 -4.99 3.79
C TYR A 105 -0.59 -6.28 2.96
N LEU A 106 -1.53 -6.35 2.01
CA LEU A 106 -1.65 -7.48 1.09
C LEU A 106 -0.36 -7.68 0.31
N GLU A 107 0.09 -6.63 -0.39
CA GLU A 107 1.25 -6.65 -1.29
C GLU A 107 2.58 -6.89 -0.56
N VAL A 108 2.68 -6.51 0.71
CA VAL A 108 3.88 -6.80 1.50
C VAL A 108 3.87 -8.23 2.00
N ALA A 109 2.74 -8.72 2.53
CA ALA A 109 2.66 -10.06 3.11
C ALA A 109 2.83 -11.17 2.06
N PHE A 110 2.28 -10.98 0.87
CA PHE A 110 2.45 -11.92 -0.26
C PHE A 110 3.79 -11.74 -0.99
N GLY A 111 4.51 -10.63 -0.78
CA GLY A 111 5.84 -10.37 -1.37
C GLY A 111 7.02 -10.87 -0.53
N GLN A 112 6.80 -11.31 0.71
CA GLN A 112 7.85 -11.93 1.50
C GLN A 112 8.16 -13.35 0.99
N PRO A 113 9.43 -13.80 1.00
CA PRO A 113 9.74 -15.19 0.71
C PRO A 113 8.99 -16.08 1.72
N MET A 114 8.00 -16.85 1.26
CA MET A 114 7.47 -17.93 2.07
C MET A 114 8.61 -18.94 2.23
N GLY A 115 9.01 -19.23 3.47
CA GLY A 115 9.91 -20.34 3.75
C GLY A 115 9.29 -21.68 3.33
N ASP A 116 9.81 -22.80 3.85
CA ASP A 116 9.35 -24.18 3.50
C ASP A 116 7.84 -24.45 3.72
N SER A 117 7.13 -23.54 4.39
CA SER A 117 5.67 -23.51 4.48
C SER A 117 5.08 -23.04 3.14
N GLY A 118 4.63 -23.98 2.31
CA GLY A 118 4.17 -23.74 0.93
C GLY A 118 3.16 -22.59 0.71
N ALA A 119 3.02 -22.21 -0.57
CA ALA A 119 2.31 -21.07 -1.17
C ALA A 119 0.80 -20.90 -0.86
N GLY A 120 0.40 -20.97 0.42
CA GLY A 120 -0.97 -20.80 0.90
C GLY A 120 -1.33 -19.36 1.26
N ASP A 121 -2.61 -19.12 1.58
CA ASP A 121 -3.09 -17.81 2.03
C ASP A 121 -2.44 -17.45 3.37
N VAL A 122 -1.50 -16.49 3.35
CA VAL A 122 -0.76 -16.00 4.52
C VAL A 122 -1.68 -15.40 5.60
N PHE A 123 -2.93 -15.10 5.26
CA PHE A 123 -3.94 -14.58 6.18
C PHE A 123 -4.95 -15.65 6.63
N ALA A 124 -4.73 -16.93 6.32
CA ALA A 124 -5.65 -18.01 6.67
C ALA A 124 -5.82 -18.17 8.20
N ALA A 125 -4.74 -18.03 8.96
CA ALA A 125 -4.76 -18.19 10.42
C ALA A 125 -5.36 -17.00 11.18
N LEU A 126 -5.56 -15.84 10.53
CA LEU A 126 -6.11 -14.66 11.20
C LEU A 126 -7.60 -14.83 11.50
N PRO A 127 -8.09 -14.42 12.68
CA PRO A 127 -9.50 -14.49 13.02
C PRO A 127 -10.31 -13.47 12.22
N SER A 128 -11.56 -13.81 11.91
CA SER A 128 -12.50 -12.91 11.25
C SER A 128 -13.21 -11.98 12.25
N PRO A 129 -13.71 -10.79 11.82
CA PRO A 129 -13.38 -10.13 10.56
C PRO A 129 -11.91 -9.69 10.54
N ARG A 130 -11.23 -9.91 9.41
CA ARG A 130 -9.83 -9.49 9.20
C ARG A 130 -9.81 -8.04 8.76
N VAL A 131 -8.90 -7.26 9.33
CA VAL A 131 -8.59 -5.90 8.87
C VAL A 131 -7.25 -5.96 8.16
N LEU A 132 -7.25 -5.68 6.87
CA LEU A 132 -6.07 -5.73 6.00
C LEU A 132 -5.89 -4.36 5.35
N ALA A 133 -4.71 -4.08 4.82
CA ALA A 133 -4.45 -2.81 4.14
C ALA A 133 -3.84 -3.01 2.75
N THR A 134 -3.94 -1.97 1.92
CA THR A 134 -3.29 -1.97 0.61
C THR A 134 -3.04 -0.55 0.10
N HIS A 135 -1.98 -0.40 -0.67
CA HIS A 135 -1.70 0.75 -1.53
C HIS A 135 -2.00 0.47 -3.00
N LEU A 136 -2.58 -0.69 -3.33
CA LEU A 136 -2.93 -1.01 -4.71
C LEU A 136 -4.05 -0.10 -5.22
N PRO A 137 -3.95 0.39 -6.46
CA PRO A 137 -5.06 1.04 -7.14
C PRO A 137 -6.29 0.13 -7.20
N CYS A 138 -7.49 0.71 -7.16
CA CYS A 138 -8.75 -0.03 -7.19
C CYS A 138 -8.84 -1.01 -8.37
N SER A 139 -8.29 -0.66 -9.54
CA SER A 139 -8.31 -1.50 -10.75
C SER A 139 -7.37 -2.69 -10.69
N LEU A 140 -6.45 -2.74 -9.73
CA LEU A 140 -5.47 -3.82 -9.56
C LEU A 140 -5.80 -4.73 -8.38
N LEU A 141 -6.88 -4.45 -7.65
CA LEU A 141 -7.43 -5.37 -6.66
C LEU A 141 -8.05 -6.60 -7.34
N PRO A 142 -8.06 -7.77 -6.67
CA PRO A 142 -8.79 -8.94 -7.15
C PRO A 142 -10.25 -8.60 -7.45
N ARG A 143 -10.76 -9.01 -8.61
CA ARG A 143 -12.14 -8.73 -9.04
C ARG A 143 -13.19 -9.13 -8.00
N ARG A 144 -12.99 -10.26 -7.32
CA ARG A 144 -13.87 -10.73 -6.23
C ARG A 144 -14.02 -9.75 -5.06
N MET A 145 -13.07 -8.83 -4.86
CA MET A 145 -13.15 -7.78 -3.84
C MET A 145 -13.95 -6.56 -4.31
N THR A 146 -13.88 -6.26 -5.60
CA THR A 146 -14.46 -5.04 -6.19
C THR A 146 -15.80 -5.26 -6.89
N ALA A 147 -16.16 -6.52 -7.18
CA ALA A 147 -17.44 -6.93 -7.77
C ALA A 147 -18.66 -6.41 -6.98
N GLU A 148 -19.77 -6.18 -7.67
CA GLU A 148 -20.97 -5.58 -7.08
C GLU A 148 -21.56 -6.45 -5.96
N GLU A 149 -21.54 -7.76 -6.15
CA GLU A 149 -21.99 -8.78 -5.21
C GLU A 149 -21.01 -9.06 -4.06
N SER A 150 -19.83 -8.43 -4.06
CA SER A 150 -18.84 -8.67 -3.01
C SER A 150 -19.33 -8.15 -1.67
N ASP A 151 -19.15 -8.94 -0.61
CA ASP A 151 -19.43 -8.49 0.75
C ASP A 151 -18.26 -7.76 1.41
N CYS A 152 -17.09 -7.76 0.77
CA CYS A 152 -15.91 -7.06 1.25
C CYS A 152 -16.19 -5.58 1.45
N ARG A 153 -15.79 -5.06 2.61
CA ARG A 153 -15.91 -3.64 2.94
C ARG A 153 -14.57 -2.95 2.70
N ILE A 154 -14.62 -1.74 2.17
CA ILE A 154 -13.42 -0.95 1.88
C ILE A 154 -13.53 0.38 2.61
N VAL A 155 -12.46 0.76 3.30
CA VAL A 155 -12.30 2.12 3.84
C VAL A 155 -11.14 2.76 3.12
N TYR A 156 -11.44 3.74 2.27
CA TYR A 156 -10.44 4.50 1.55
C TYR A 156 -10.18 5.85 2.24
N ILE A 157 -8.92 6.24 2.39
CA ILE A 157 -8.55 7.58 2.85
C ILE A 157 -7.71 8.31 1.79
N CYS A 158 -8.12 9.53 1.44
CA CYS A 158 -7.36 10.44 0.59
C CYS A 158 -6.84 11.65 1.38
N ARG A 159 -5.91 12.38 0.77
CA ARG A 159 -5.28 13.59 1.30
C ARG A 159 -5.03 14.57 0.16
N ASP A 160 -4.95 15.87 0.46
CA ASP A 160 -4.53 16.88 -0.52
C ASP A 160 -3.21 16.46 -1.22
N PRO A 161 -3.12 16.55 -2.55
CA PRO A 161 -1.95 16.10 -3.30
C PRO A 161 -0.66 16.82 -2.94
N LYS A 162 -0.71 18.11 -2.58
CA LYS A 162 0.48 18.89 -2.19
C LYS A 162 1.05 18.35 -0.88
N ASP A 163 0.17 18.04 0.06
CA ASP A 163 0.53 17.46 1.35
C ASP A 163 1.05 16.02 1.21
N ALA A 164 0.42 15.23 0.34
CA ALA A 164 0.83 13.86 0.05
C ALA A 164 2.22 13.81 -0.61
N LEU A 165 2.51 14.75 -1.52
CA LEU A 165 3.82 14.93 -2.11
C LEU A 165 4.87 15.25 -1.05
N VAL A 166 4.67 16.29 -0.24
CA VAL A 166 5.64 16.69 0.80
C VAL A 166 5.89 15.53 1.78
N SER A 167 4.84 14.81 2.17
CA SER A 167 4.98 13.64 3.04
C SER A 167 5.73 12.48 2.38
N SER A 168 5.50 12.23 1.09
CA SER A 168 6.21 11.23 0.28
C SER A 168 7.68 11.57 0.14
N TRP A 169 7.99 12.83 -0.14
CA TRP A 169 9.35 13.36 -0.22
C TRP A 169 10.16 13.09 1.06
N PHE A 170 9.65 13.51 2.22
CA PHE A 170 10.34 13.27 3.49
C PHE A 170 10.44 11.78 3.85
N PHE A 171 9.43 10.98 3.48
CA PHE A 171 9.46 9.54 3.70
C PHE A 171 10.54 8.87 2.84
N ALA A 172 10.63 9.21 1.56
CA ALA A 172 11.64 8.70 0.64
C ALA A 172 13.06 9.02 1.13
N LYS A 173 13.32 10.26 1.56
CA LYS A 173 14.62 10.67 2.12
C LYS A 173 15.02 9.82 3.32
N LYS A 174 14.08 9.56 4.25
CA LYS A 174 14.33 8.70 5.41
C LYS A 174 14.58 7.25 5.00
N GLY A 175 13.81 6.73 4.04
CA GLY A 175 13.97 5.37 3.51
C GLY A 175 15.33 5.17 2.84
N ALA A 176 15.72 6.08 1.97
CA ALA A 176 17.03 6.05 1.30
C ALA A 176 18.18 6.10 2.31
N ALA A 177 18.10 6.98 3.32
CA ALA A 177 19.12 7.06 4.38
C ALA A 177 19.20 5.75 5.21
N ALA A 178 18.06 5.15 5.54
CA ALA A 178 18.03 3.88 6.26
C ALA A 178 18.64 2.73 5.44
N ILE A 179 18.32 2.65 4.14
CA ILE A 179 18.87 1.63 3.25
C ILE A 179 20.38 1.82 3.07
N ALA A 180 20.85 3.06 2.86
CA ALA A 180 22.27 3.36 2.78
C ALA A 180 23.02 2.93 4.06
N LEU A 181 22.44 3.18 5.24
CA LEU A 181 23.01 2.73 6.52
C LEU A 181 23.06 1.19 6.63
N THR A 182 22.02 0.50 6.17
CA THR A 182 21.98 -0.98 6.17
C THR A 182 23.04 -1.56 5.24
N LEU A 183 23.17 -1.02 4.03
CA LEU A 183 24.19 -1.46 3.06
C LEU A 183 25.61 -1.20 3.58
N ALA A 184 25.87 -0.03 4.16
CA ALA A 184 27.16 0.30 4.78
C ALA A 184 27.52 -0.59 5.97
N ARG A 185 26.54 -1.25 6.61
CA ARG A 185 26.77 -2.22 7.70
C ARG A 185 26.98 -3.65 7.19
N ALA A 186 26.39 -3.98 6.04
CA ALA A 186 26.44 -5.32 5.44
C ALA A 186 27.77 -5.59 4.71
N ASP A 187 28.44 -4.54 4.23
CA ASP A 187 29.67 -4.67 3.47
C ASP A 187 30.78 -3.82 4.10
N LYS A 188 31.75 -4.49 4.74
CA LYS A 188 32.90 -3.86 5.41
C LYS A 188 33.99 -3.42 4.42
N ASP A 189 33.90 -3.86 3.18
CA ASP A 189 34.88 -3.62 2.11
C ASP A 189 34.33 -2.70 1.00
N MET A 190 33.17 -2.04 1.24
CA MET A 190 32.63 -1.03 0.32
C MET A 190 33.69 0.02 0.03
N ASP A 191 34.15 0.05 -1.21
CA ASP A 191 35.00 1.09 -1.74
C ASP A 191 34.29 2.45 -1.56
N MET A 192 34.75 3.22 -0.58
CA MET A 192 34.28 4.55 -0.22
C MET A 192 34.43 5.58 -1.38
N GLN A 193 34.95 5.18 -2.54
CA GLN A 193 35.13 6.05 -3.71
C GLN A 193 33.89 6.13 -4.61
N GLN A 194 32.93 5.21 -4.52
CA GLN A 194 31.63 5.36 -5.19
C GLN A 194 30.65 6.04 -4.24
N GLN A 195 30.68 7.38 -4.23
CA GLN A 195 29.65 8.15 -3.54
C GLN A 195 28.28 7.74 -4.10
N PRO A 196 27.30 7.38 -3.25
CA PRO A 196 25.95 7.18 -3.73
C PRO A 196 25.51 8.45 -4.46
N PRO A 197 24.76 8.31 -5.56
CA PRO A 197 24.25 9.46 -6.30
C PRO A 197 23.53 10.40 -5.33
N PRO A 198 23.61 11.73 -5.56
CA PRO A 198 22.97 12.69 -4.69
C PRO A 198 21.47 12.34 -4.56
N PRO A 199 20.87 12.54 -3.37
CA PRO A 199 19.44 12.35 -3.23
C PRO A 199 18.73 13.24 -4.24
N TYR A 200 17.66 12.73 -4.87
CA TYR A 200 16.81 13.54 -5.75
C TYR A 200 16.39 14.82 -5.03
N THR A 201 16.19 15.93 -5.74
CA THR A 201 15.76 17.22 -5.17
C THR A 201 14.25 17.28 -4.98
N PHE A 202 13.76 18.29 -4.24
CA PHE A 202 12.31 18.45 -4.09
C PHE A 202 11.65 18.87 -5.41
N GLU A 203 12.36 19.64 -6.23
CA GLU A 203 11.92 20.05 -7.57
C GLU A 203 11.75 18.82 -8.46
N GLU A 204 12.73 17.91 -8.48
CA GLU A 204 12.61 16.63 -9.20
C GLU A 204 11.45 15.78 -8.65
N ALA A 205 11.28 15.74 -7.32
CA ALA A 205 10.15 15.07 -6.67
C ALA A 205 8.80 15.59 -7.16
N PHE A 206 8.70 16.92 -7.27
CA PHE A 206 7.50 17.63 -7.66
C PHE A 206 7.15 17.33 -9.11
N GLU A 207 8.11 17.47 -10.03
CA GLU A 207 7.90 17.18 -11.46
C GLU A 207 7.47 15.72 -11.67
N LEU A 208 8.19 14.76 -11.08
CA LEU A 208 7.83 13.34 -11.17
C LEU A 208 6.43 13.06 -10.60
N PHE A 209 6.07 13.69 -9.49
CA PHE A 209 4.73 13.54 -8.91
C PHE A 209 3.63 14.14 -9.80
N CYS A 210 3.89 15.29 -10.42
CA CYS A 210 3.01 15.94 -11.40
C CYS A 210 2.86 15.11 -12.68
N ASP A 211 3.90 14.39 -13.10
CA ASP A 211 3.85 13.42 -14.19
C ASP A 211 3.22 12.07 -13.78
N GLY A 212 2.97 11.90 -12.48
CA GLY A 212 2.36 10.69 -11.91
C GLY A 212 3.34 9.55 -11.64
N ILE A 213 4.63 9.78 -11.83
CA ILE A 213 5.74 8.85 -11.63
C ILE A 213 6.11 8.84 -10.14
N CYS A 214 5.30 8.15 -9.34
CA CYS A 214 5.54 7.97 -7.91
C CYS A 214 4.93 6.64 -7.43
N VAL A 215 5.27 6.18 -6.23
CA VAL A 215 4.75 4.91 -5.69
C VAL A 215 3.22 4.93 -5.66
N SER A 216 2.59 3.98 -6.36
CA SER A 216 1.14 3.85 -6.60
C SER A 216 0.51 5.02 -7.39
N GLY A 217 1.34 5.85 -8.02
CA GLY A 217 0.93 7.01 -8.81
C GLY A 217 0.41 6.61 -10.19
N PRO A 218 -0.32 7.50 -10.89
CA PRO A 218 -0.66 8.87 -10.48
C PRO A 218 -1.75 8.95 -9.41
N GLN A 219 -1.56 9.83 -8.42
CA GLN A 219 -2.46 9.95 -7.27
C GLN A 219 -3.90 10.28 -7.68
N TRP A 220 -4.12 11.18 -8.64
CA TRP A 220 -5.46 11.57 -9.05
C TRP A 220 -6.26 10.40 -9.65
N ARG A 221 -5.62 9.50 -10.41
CA ARG A 221 -6.27 8.28 -10.90
C ARG A 221 -6.51 7.28 -9.77
N HIS A 222 -5.56 7.18 -8.84
CA HIS A 222 -5.69 6.30 -7.67
C HIS A 222 -6.90 6.69 -6.83
N VAL A 223 -7.02 7.99 -6.49
CA VAL A 223 -8.15 8.54 -5.72
C VAL A 223 -9.46 8.43 -6.51
N LEU A 224 -9.45 8.75 -7.80
CA LEU A 224 -10.66 8.69 -8.63
C LEU A 224 -11.27 7.29 -8.67
N GLY A 225 -10.45 6.23 -8.79
CA GLY A 225 -10.96 4.86 -8.83
C GLY A 225 -11.72 4.48 -7.55
N TYR A 226 -11.19 4.81 -6.38
CA TYR A 226 -11.86 4.55 -5.11
C TYR A 226 -13.07 5.46 -4.86
N TRP A 227 -13.02 6.71 -5.34
CA TRP A 227 -14.16 7.64 -5.30
C TRP A 227 -15.34 7.15 -6.16
N GLU A 228 -15.07 6.70 -7.40
CA GLU A 228 -16.10 6.12 -8.26
C GLU A 228 -16.70 4.86 -7.64
N MET A 229 -15.87 4.02 -7.03
CA MET A 229 -16.33 2.82 -6.33
C MET A 229 -17.20 3.16 -5.12
N SER A 230 -16.85 4.18 -4.33
CA SER A 230 -17.68 4.61 -3.19
C SER A 230 -19.04 5.16 -3.61
N ARG A 231 -19.12 5.81 -4.77
CA ARG A 231 -20.40 6.25 -5.35
C ARG A 231 -21.26 5.09 -5.83
N LYS A 232 -20.66 4.01 -6.34
CA LYS A 232 -21.37 2.83 -6.83
C LYS A 232 -21.83 1.90 -5.70
N ARG A 233 -21.06 1.80 -4.62
CA ARG A 233 -21.27 0.86 -3.50
C ARG A 233 -21.17 1.58 -2.14
N PRO A 234 -22.02 2.60 -1.89
CA PRO A 234 -21.92 3.45 -0.69
C PRO A 234 -22.09 2.68 0.63
N GLU A 235 -22.77 1.53 0.61
CA GLU A 235 -22.97 0.64 1.76
C GLU A 235 -21.78 -0.27 2.06
N LYS A 236 -20.84 -0.41 1.11
CA LYS A 236 -19.64 -1.25 1.24
C LYS A 236 -18.34 -0.44 1.28
N VAL A 237 -18.34 0.77 0.72
CA VAL A 237 -17.12 1.57 0.55
C VAL A 237 -17.25 2.94 1.21
N LEU A 238 -16.51 3.13 2.29
CA LEU A 238 -16.39 4.40 3.00
C LEU A 238 -15.21 5.20 2.42
N PHE A 239 -15.46 6.42 1.97
CA PHE A 239 -14.44 7.32 1.45
C PHE A 239 -14.19 8.47 2.45
N LEU A 240 -12.98 8.55 2.97
CA LEU A 240 -12.56 9.51 3.99
C LEU A 240 -11.55 10.51 3.42
N ARG A 241 -11.56 11.72 3.98
CA ARG A 241 -10.54 12.73 3.73
C ARG A 241 -9.74 12.99 4.99
N TYR A 242 -8.42 12.94 4.88
CA TYR A 242 -7.50 13.11 5.99
C TYR A 242 -7.72 14.45 6.72
N GLU A 243 -7.97 15.53 5.97
CA GLU A 243 -8.19 16.87 6.51
C GLU A 243 -9.52 16.99 7.26
N GLU A 244 -10.53 16.22 6.87
CA GLU A 244 -11.82 16.18 7.56
C GLU A 244 -11.69 15.41 8.87
N MET A 245 -11.02 14.25 8.84
CA MET A 245 -10.73 13.48 10.05
C MET A 245 -9.90 14.29 11.05
N LEU A 246 -8.92 15.09 10.59
CA LEU A 246 -8.14 15.96 11.48
C LEU A 246 -8.99 17.06 12.13
N ARG A 247 -10.00 17.56 11.41
CA ARG A 247 -10.87 18.64 11.89
C ARG A 247 -11.89 18.12 12.92
N ASP A 248 -12.42 16.93 12.70
CA ASP A 248 -13.45 16.30 13.54
C ASP A 248 -13.24 14.77 13.60
N PRO A 249 -12.39 14.28 14.52
CA PRO A 249 -11.92 12.89 14.58
C PRO A 249 -12.89 11.89 15.21
#